data_AF-A0A9P4KFB3-F1
#
_entry.id   AF-A0A9P4KFB3-F1
#
_cell.length_a   1.000
_cell.length_b   1.000
_cell.length_c   1.000
_cell.angle_alpha   90.00
_cell.angle_beta   90.00
_cell.angle_gamma   90.00
#
_symmetry.space_group_name_H-M   'P 1'
#
loop_
_entity.id
_entity.type
_entity.pdbx_description
1 polymer ?
#
loop_
_entity_poly.entity_id
_entity_poly.type
_entity_poly.pdbx_seq_one_letter_code
_entity_poly.pdbx_strand_id
1 'polypeptide(L)'
;MDEFVTTATPPMTSHLLTIRFRHNVRVPHASAKVYTVQASQLLATSHFFCDQVVAANLATPINFVWADRAAFELYLQWTKDRIIHSKPVPRRKKPEDMTEMERHILREQQETQDYTTLLDLWILGRKVEDVTFRDIVISLMVENLELPESDPGVFINVLTVSAIKNVWEYTDVNSSLRYFIVDAITQYATLDRLNGFLDGNYVQDFREPLQKRIARTMFPSLLPAGMEVSGKVKRILLPPPPYLKDQLGSESEVLVDSVQGLTGKELESLGVWVVKKMGDDQCRYHEHLAVGVKCWYTEM
;
A
#
# COMPACT_ATOMS: atom_id res chain seq x y z
N MET A 1 -0.63 -16.61 -1.65
CA MET A 1 0.02 -15.71 -2.60
C MET A 1 1.13 -16.48 -3.26
N ASP A 2 0.92 -16.79 -4.53
CA ASP A 2 1.97 -17.30 -5.42
C ASP A 2 2.90 -16.13 -5.76
N GLU A 3 4.17 -16.43 -6.03
CA GLU A 3 5.26 -15.46 -6.16
C GLU A 3 4.94 -14.30 -7.12
N PHE A 4 5.06 -13.05 -6.65
CA PHE A 4 4.94 -11.87 -7.51
C PHE A 4 6.31 -11.49 -8.05
N VAL A 5 6.57 -11.73 -9.33
CA VAL A 5 7.79 -11.28 -10.02
C VAL A 5 7.61 -9.82 -10.42
N THR A 6 8.52 -8.95 -10.00
CA THR A 6 8.25 -7.50 -10.00
C THR A 6 9.11 -6.67 -10.97
N THR A 7 10.35 -7.07 -11.24
CA THR A 7 11.25 -6.42 -12.21
C THR A 7 12.37 -7.40 -12.60
N ALA A 8 13.14 -7.08 -13.64
CA ALA A 8 14.34 -7.85 -13.96
C ALA A 8 15.40 -7.76 -12.83
N THR A 9 16.04 -8.88 -12.49
CA THR A 9 17.15 -8.88 -11.55
C THR A 9 18.35 -8.12 -12.12
N PRO A 10 18.94 -7.16 -11.39
CA PRO A 10 20.13 -6.46 -11.84
C PRO A 10 21.29 -7.44 -12.10
N PRO A 11 22.17 -7.16 -13.08
CA PRO A 11 23.34 -7.98 -13.30
C PRO A 11 24.22 -8.03 -12.04
N MET A 12 24.73 -9.22 -11.72
CA MET A 12 25.65 -9.38 -10.59
C MET A 12 26.97 -8.69 -10.89
N THR A 13 27.49 -7.97 -9.89
CA THR A 13 28.84 -7.40 -9.92
C THR A 13 29.75 -8.18 -8.97
N SER A 14 31.05 -7.89 -8.95
CA SER A 14 31.98 -8.48 -7.98
C SER A 14 32.04 -7.73 -6.64
N HIS A 15 31.34 -6.59 -6.52
CA HIS A 15 31.43 -5.71 -5.37
C HIS A 15 30.40 -6.11 -4.31
N LEU A 16 30.88 -6.34 -3.09
CA LEU A 16 30.03 -6.68 -1.95
C LEU A 16 29.94 -5.50 -1.00
N LEU A 17 28.73 -5.20 -0.52
CA LEU A 17 28.48 -4.26 0.56
C LEU A 17 28.30 -5.02 1.87
N THR A 18 28.90 -4.48 2.93
CA THR A 18 28.72 -4.98 4.29
C THR A 18 27.76 -4.07 5.04
N ILE A 19 26.67 -4.61 5.56
CA ILE A 19 25.65 -3.88 6.31
C ILE A 19 25.67 -4.35 7.76
N ARG A 20 25.83 -3.42 8.69
CA ARG A 20 25.71 -3.64 10.14
C ARG A 20 24.31 -3.24 10.59
N PHE A 21 23.43 -4.23 10.67
CA PHE A 21 22.04 -4.06 11.06
C PHE A 21 21.87 -4.04 12.58
N ARG A 22 21.06 -3.10 13.09
CA ARG A 22 20.64 -3.04 14.49
C ARG A 22 19.13 -2.83 14.57
N HIS A 23 18.47 -3.51 15.49
CA HIS A 23 17.03 -3.32 15.70
C HIS A 23 16.69 -2.03 16.45
N ASN A 24 17.68 -1.44 17.14
CA ASN A 24 17.52 -0.19 17.90
C ASN A 24 18.87 0.52 17.97
N VAL A 25 18.87 1.86 17.96
CA VAL A 25 20.08 2.70 18.08
C VAL A 25 20.85 2.43 19.37
N ARG A 26 20.17 1.97 20.43
CA ARG A 26 20.76 1.63 21.74
C ARG A 26 21.60 0.36 21.71
N VAL A 27 21.42 -0.50 20.70
CA VAL A 27 22.23 -1.72 20.55
C VAL A 27 23.65 -1.31 20.15
N PRO A 28 24.71 -1.79 20.84
CA PRO A 28 26.09 -1.48 20.46
C PRO A 28 26.42 -2.00 19.06
N HIS A 29 27.32 -1.31 18.34
CA HIS A 29 27.75 -1.75 17.00
C HIS A 29 28.39 -3.15 16.99
N ALA A 30 29.04 -3.56 18.08
CA ALA A 30 29.62 -4.89 18.22
C ALA A 30 28.56 -6.02 18.22
N SER A 31 27.31 -5.71 18.55
CA SER A 31 26.19 -6.65 18.55
C SER A 31 25.35 -6.56 17.26
N ALA A 32 25.78 -5.77 16.29
CA ALA A 32 25.06 -5.63 15.02
C ALA A 32 25.10 -6.94 14.23
N LYS A 33 23.96 -7.33 13.64
CA LYS A 33 23.92 -8.43 12.68
C LYS A 33 24.58 -7.96 11.39
N VAL A 34 25.53 -8.72 10.90
CA VAL A 34 26.23 -8.39 9.65
C VAL A 34 25.56 -9.11 8.48
N TYR A 35 25.25 -8.35 7.43
CA TYR A 35 24.82 -8.86 6.13
C TYR A 35 25.86 -8.49 5.09
N THR A 36 26.13 -9.42 4.18
CA THR A 36 26.97 -9.19 3.00
C THR A 36 26.12 -9.41 1.77
N VAL A 37 25.99 -8.39 0.94
CA VAL A 37 25.09 -8.39 -0.22
C VAL A 37 25.79 -7.82 -1.45
N GLN A 38 25.33 -8.21 -2.64
CA GLN A 38 25.85 -7.67 -3.89
C GLN A 38 25.49 -6.18 -4.01
N ALA A 39 26.48 -5.33 -4.30
CA ALA A 39 26.27 -3.90 -4.40
C ALA A 39 25.21 -3.57 -5.46
N SER A 40 25.30 -4.20 -6.64
CA SER A 40 24.37 -3.94 -7.75
C SER A 40 22.91 -4.27 -7.43
N GLN A 41 22.62 -5.13 -6.46
CA GLN A 41 21.25 -5.44 -6.05
C GLN A 41 20.59 -4.28 -5.30
N LEU A 42 21.34 -3.63 -4.40
CA LEU A 42 20.85 -2.49 -3.62
C LEU A 42 20.90 -1.19 -4.42
N LEU A 43 22.02 -0.96 -5.11
CA LEU A 43 22.28 0.29 -5.82
C LEU A 43 21.41 0.46 -7.07
N ALA A 44 20.75 -0.59 -7.54
CA ALA A 44 19.86 -0.52 -8.69
C ALA A 44 18.62 0.34 -8.44
N THR A 45 18.10 0.35 -7.20
CA THR A 45 16.80 0.97 -6.89
C THR A 45 16.80 1.85 -5.63
N SER A 46 17.74 1.65 -4.70
CA SER A 46 17.78 2.42 -3.45
C SER A 46 18.75 3.60 -3.52
N HIS A 47 18.21 4.82 -3.45
CA HIS A 47 19.03 6.04 -3.36
C HIS A 47 19.80 6.11 -2.03
N PHE A 48 19.21 5.65 -0.93
CA PHE A 48 19.89 5.59 0.36
C PHE A 48 21.22 4.82 0.26
N PHE A 49 21.22 3.61 -0.32
CA PHE A 49 22.45 2.83 -0.43
C PHE A 49 23.45 3.45 -1.42
N CYS A 50 22.97 4.10 -2.48
CA CYS A 50 23.83 4.89 -3.37
C CYS A 50 24.58 5.99 -2.61
N ASP A 51 23.86 6.80 -1.85
CA ASP A 51 24.43 7.90 -1.07
C ASP A 51 25.39 7.39 0.01
N GLN A 52 25.04 6.30 0.69
CA GLN A 52 25.93 5.68 1.68
C GLN A 52 27.23 5.15 1.05
N VAL A 53 27.17 4.56 -0.14
CA VAL A 53 28.38 4.07 -0.84
C VAL A 53 29.27 5.23 -1.30
N VAL A 54 28.67 6.29 -1.84
CA VAL A 54 29.40 7.50 -2.25
C VAL A 54 30.07 8.16 -1.05
N ALA A 55 29.38 8.24 0.09
CA ALA A 55 29.92 8.85 1.30
C ALA A 55 30.97 7.98 2.02
N ALA A 56 30.78 6.66 2.07
CA ALA A 56 31.52 5.80 2.99
C ALA A 56 32.76 5.12 2.37
N ASN A 57 32.97 5.20 1.06
CA ASN A 57 33.88 4.31 0.31
C ASN A 57 33.46 2.82 0.47
N LEU A 58 33.63 2.01 -0.59
CA LEU A 58 33.11 0.63 -0.64
C LEU A 58 33.62 -0.29 0.47
N ALA A 59 34.73 0.05 1.12
CA ALA A 59 35.33 -0.74 2.21
C ALA A 59 34.64 -0.53 3.57
N THR A 60 33.86 0.53 3.76
CA THR A 60 33.29 0.87 5.08
C THR A 60 31.92 0.21 5.26
N PRO A 61 31.68 -0.53 6.37
CA PRO A 61 30.37 -1.09 6.63
C PRO A 61 29.29 -0.03 6.81
N ILE A 62 28.16 -0.18 6.09
CA ILE A 62 26.99 0.69 6.20
C ILE A 62 26.23 0.33 7.47
N ASN A 63 26.05 1.29 8.37
CA ASN A 63 25.27 1.06 9.58
C ASN A 63 23.78 1.30 9.30
N PHE A 64 22.96 0.28 9.52
CA PHE A 64 21.51 0.36 9.27
C PHE A 64 20.73 0.07 10.55
N VAL A 65 19.74 0.90 10.85
CA VAL A 65 18.90 0.74 12.05
C VAL A 65 17.43 0.66 11.64
N TRP A 66 16.77 -0.43 12.02
CA TRP A 66 15.36 -0.65 11.73
C TRP A 66 14.74 -1.63 12.73
N ALA A 67 13.51 -1.36 13.20
CA ALA A 67 12.91 -2.12 14.29
C ALA A 67 12.71 -3.60 13.96
N ASP A 68 12.17 -3.90 12.77
CA ASP A 68 11.89 -5.27 12.36
C ASP A 68 13.00 -5.84 11.44
N ARG A 69 13.85 -6.68 12.01
CA ARG A 69 14.85 -7.43 11.26
C ARG A 69 14.23 -8.27 10.15
N ALA A 70 13.04 -8.82 10.38
CA ALA A 70 12.40 -9.76 9.49
C ALA A 70 11.88 -9.07 8.21
N ALA A 71 11.37 -7.84 8.31
CA ALA A 71 11.07 -6.97 7.17
C ALA A 71 12.33 -6.59 6.38
N PHE A 72 13.43 -6.26 7.07
CA PHE A 72 14.69 -5.97 6.39
C PHE A 72 15.25 -7.16 5.61
N GLU A 73 15.17 -8.37 6.17
CA GLU A 73 15.56 -9.60 5.47
C GLU A 73 14.71 -9.88 4.24
N LEU A 74 13.40 -9.57 4.29
CA LEU A 74 12.51 -9.66 3.12
C LEU A 74 12.89 -8.64 2.03
N TYR A 75 13.23 -7.40 2.41
CA TYR A 75 13.74 -6.41 1.45
C TYR A 75 15.03 -6.89 0.79
N LEU A 76 16.00 -7.39 1.57
CA LEU A 76 17.24 -7.94 1.01
C LEU A 76 16.98 -9.15 0.11
N GLN A 77 15.98 -9.98 0.41
CA GLN A 77 15.59 -11.08 -0.46
C GLN A 77 15.00 -10.57 -1.78
N TRP A 78 14.06 -9.62 -1.71
CA TRP A 78 13.47 -8.99 -2.89
C TRP A 78 14.53 -8.35 -3.80
N THR A 79 15.58 -7.73 -3.25
CA THR A 79 16.65 -7.15 -4.09
C THR A 79 17.42 -8.20 -4.92
N LYS A 80 17.34 -9.49 -4.53
CA LYS A 80 17.99 -10.60 -5.24
C LYS A 80 17.13 -11.21 -6.32
N ASP A 81 15.88 -11.51 -6.01
CA ASP A 81 14.99 -12.30 -6.87
C ASP A 81 13.82 -11.49 -7.44
N ARG A 82 13.64 -10.24 -6.97
CA ARG A 82 12.53 -9.36 -7.32
C ARG A 82 11.17 -9.96 -6.98
N ILE A 83 11.11 -10.79 -5.94
CA ILE A 83 9.89 -11.42 -5.42
C ILE A 83 9.65 -10.99 -3.97
N ILE A 84 8.42 -10.59 -3.66
CA ILE A 84 7.99 -10.35 -2.27
C ILE A 84 7.43 -11.65 -1.70
N HIS A 85 8.18 -12.26 -0.79
CA HIS A 85 7.83 -13.53 -0.19
C HIS A 85 6.89 -13.36 1.01
N SER A 86 5.72 -13.98 0.95
CA SER A 86 4.86 -14.15 2.13
C SER A 86 5.50 -15.11 3.12
N LYS A 87 5.46 -14.74 4.41
CA LYS A 87 5.86 -15.65 5.49
C LYS A 87 4.68 -16.54 5.85
N PRO A 88 4.78 -17.86 5.69
CA PRO A 88 3.65 -18.74 6.01
C PRO A 88 3.38 -18.72 7.51
N VAL A 89 2.11 -18.58 7.89
CA VAL A 89 1.65 -18.80 9.26
C VAL A 89 1.91 -20.26 9.62
N PRO A 90 2.61 -20.55 10.74
CA PRO A 90 2.88 -21.92 11.16
C PRO A 90 1.59 -22.74 11.32
N ARG A 91 1.53 -23.90 10.66
CA ARG A 91 0.37 -24.80 10.73
C ARG A 91 0.60 -25.91 11.75
N ARG A 92 -0.40 -26.18 12.59
CA ARG A 92 -0.36 -27.30 13.55
C ARG A 92 -0.87 -28.63 12.97
N LYS A 93 -1.72 -28.57 11.96
CA LYS A 93 -2.36 -29.72 11.30
C LYS A 93 -2.04 -29.70 9.80
N LYS A 94 -2.13 -30.87 9.15
CA LYS A 94 -2.08 -30.96 7.68
C LYS A 94 -3.36 -30.34 7.10
N PRO A 95 -3.33 -29.81 5.86
CA PRO A 95 -4.52 -29.20 5.23
C PRO A 95 -5.73 -30.15 5.14
N GLU A 96 -5.48 -31.45 4.97
CA GLU A 96 -6.48 -32.51 4.91
C GLU A 96 -7.26 -32.66 6.22
N ASP A 97 -6.60 -32.42 7.35
CA ASP A 97 -7.16 -32.60 8.71
C ASP A 97 -7.85 -31.35 9.26
N MET A 98 -7.87 -30.25 8.50
CA MET A 98 -8.45 -28.98 8.91
C MET A 98 -9.92 -28.89 8.53
N THR A 99 -10.76 -28.51 9.49
CA THR A 99 -12.14 -28.10 9.23
C THR A 99 -12.18 -26.83 8.37
N GLU A 100 -13.31 -26.59 7.70
CA GLU A 100 -13.49 -25.37 6.90
C GLU A 100 -13.32 -24.08 7.72
N MET A 101 -13.84 -24.06 8.95
CA MET A 101 -13.65 -22.95 9.89
C MET A 101 -12.18 -22.74 10.25
N GLU A 102 -11.43 -23.81 10.53
CA GLU A 102 -9.98 -23.70 10.79
C GLU A 102 -9.21 -23.17 9.56
N ARG A 103 -9.62 -23.57 8.35
CA ARG A 103 -9.02 -23.05 7.10
C ARG A 103 -9.33 -21.57 6.90
N HIS A 104 -10.55 -21.14 7.20
CA HIS A 104 -10.94 -19.73 7.16
C HIS A 104 -10.13 -18.90 8.14
N ILE A 105 -10.04 -19.32 9.41
CA ILE A 105 -9.26 -18.63 10.45
C ILE A 105 -7.78 -18.55 10.05
N LEU A 106 -7.21 -19.65 9.53
CA LEU A 106 -5.81 -19.65 9.10
C LEU A 106 -5.58 -18.70 7.91
N ARG A 107 -6.54 -18.61 6.97
CA ARG A 107 -6.47 -17.67 5.85
C ARG A 107 -6.51 -16.22 6.34
N GLU A 108 -7.46 -15.90 7.20
CA GLU A 108 -7.58 -14.56 7.81
C GLU A 108 -6.32 -14.17 8.58
N GLN A 109 -5.72 -15.11 9.33
CA GLN A 109 -4.43 -14.90 10.00
C GLN A 109 -3.29 -14.65 9.01
N GLN A 110 -3.24 -15.40 7.91
CA GLN A 110 -2.25 -15.21 6.86
C GLN A 110 -2.40 -13.84 6.21
N GLU A 111 -3.61 -13.45 5.81
CA GLU A 111 -3.90 -12.13 5.23
C GLU A 111 -3.56 -11.00 6.22
N THR A 112 -3.90 -11.15 7.50
CA THR A 112 -3.53 -10.19 8.55
C THR A 112 -2.01 -10.00 8.63
N GLN A 113 -1.26 -11.11 8.62
CA GLN A 113 0.20 -11.09 8.66
C GLN A 113 0.79 -10.47 7.39
N ASP A 114 0.23 -10.80 6.23
CA ASP A 114 0.68 -10.28 4.94
C ASP A 114 0.46 -8.77 4.85
N TYR A 115 -0.73 -8.26 5.18
CA TYR A 115 -0.99 -6.82 5.19
C TYR A 115 -0.12 -6.06 6.20
N THR A 116 0.09 -6.61 7.40
CA THR A 116 1.00 -6.02 8.39
C THR A 116 2.42 -5.94 7.83
N THR A 117 2.88 -7.03 7.20
CA THR A 117 4.21 -7.10 6.57
C THR A 117 4.33 -6.10 5.42
N LEU A 118 3.32 -5.98 4.55
CA LEU A 118 3.33 -5.04 3.43
C LEU A 118 3.35 -3.58 3.91
N LEU A 119 2.61 -3.23 4.98
CA LEU A 119 2.70 -1.90 5.59
C LEU A 119 4.14 -1.60 6.07
N ASP A 120 4.74 -2.53 6.82
CA ASP A 120 6.11 -2.36 7.34
C ASP A 120 7.15 -2.31 6.22
N LEU A 121 6.99 -3.12 5.15
CA LEU A 121 7.85 -3.09 3.97
C LEU A 121 7.74 -1.77 3.22
N TRP A 122 6.54 -1.19 3.08
CA TRP A 122 6.38 0.10 2.42
C TRP A 122 7.12 1.21 3.19
N ILE A 123 6.97 1.24 4.52
CA ILE A 123 7.67 2.24 5.37
C ILE A 123 9.19 2.00 5.33
N LEU A 124 9.64 0.73 5.35
CA LEU A 124 11.04 0.39 5.14
C LEU A 124 11.54 0.91 3.78
N GLY A 125 10.75 0.75 2.71
CA GLY A 125 11.05 1.28 1.38
C GLY A 125 11.26 2.79 1.38
N ARG A 126 10.50 3.54 2.20
CA ARG A 126 10.73 4.99 2.38
C ARG A 126 12.07 5.25 3.06
N LYS A 127 12.41 4.45 4.08
CA LYS A 127 13.66 4.56 4.83
C LYS A 127 14.91 4.29 3.98
N VAL A 128 14.82 3.35 3.03
CA VAL A 128 15.88 3.06 2.06
C VAL A 128 15.73 3.86 0.76
N GLU A 129 14.78 4.78 0.68
CA GLU A 129 14.53 5.62 -0.50
C GLU A 129 14.44 4.80 -1.80
N ASP A 130 13.73 3.67 -1.74
CA ASP A 130 13.52 2.75 -2.86
C ASP A 130 12.08 2.90 -3.35
N VAL A 131 11.88 3.78 -4.33
CA VAL A 131 10.55 4.06 -4.89
C VAL A 131 9.97 2.84 -5.59
N THR A 132 10.76 2.16 -6.43
CA THR A 132 10.32 0.97 -7.15
C THR A 132 9.80 -0.08 -6.18
N PHE A 133 10.52 -0.33 -5.08
CA PHE A 133 10.06 -1.25 -4.05
C PHE A 133 8.73 -0.81 -3.42
N ARG A 134 8.56 0.48 -3.11
CA ARG A 134 7.31 1.00 -2.54
C ARG A 134 6.12 0.88 -3.49
N ASP A 135 6.33 1.16 -4.77
CA ASP A 135 5.28 1.06 -5.79
C ASP A 135 4.86 -0.39 -6.02
N ILE A 136 5.79 -1.33 -5.92
CA ILE A 136 5.49 -2.76 -5.92
C ILE A 136 4.66 -3.13 -4.69
N VAL A 137 5.12 -2.76 -3.49
CA VAL A 137 4.44 -3.12 -2.23
C VAL A 137 3.01 -2.57 -2.20
N ILE A 138 2.79 -1.33 -2.66
CA ILE A 138 1.45 -0.73 -2.71
C ILE A 138 0.57 -1.40 -3.77
N SER A 139 1.11 -1.79 -4.94
CA SER A 139 0.36 -2.60 -5.92
C SER A 139 -0.07 -3.93 -5.34
N LEU A 140 0.80 -4.64 -4.61
CA LEU A 140 0.41 -5.89 -3.96
C LEU A 140 -0.71 -5.69 -2.93
N MET A 141 -0.68 -4.59 -2.18
CA MET A 141 -1.78 -4.27 -1.27
C MET A 141 -3.10 -3.99 -2.01
N VAL A 142 -3.05 -3.27 -3.13
CA VAL A 142 -4.24 -3.00 -3.98
C VAL A 142 -4.78 -4.29 -4.59
N GLU A 143 -3.92 -5.08 -5.25
CA GLU A 143 -4.29 -6.35 -5.88
C GLU A 143 -4.88 -7.33 -4.88
N ASN A 144 -4.29 -7.45 -3.68
CA ASN A 144 -4.82 -8.30 -2.62
C ASN A 144 -6.23 -7.92 -2.17
N LEU A 145 -6.57 -6.62 -2.12
CA LEU A 145 -7.93 -6.17 -1.81
C LEU A 145 -8.94 -6.53 -2.91
N GLU A 146 -8.47 -6.70 -4.15
CA GLU A 146 -9.29 -6.99 -5.32
C GLU A 146 -9.45 -8.48 -5.59
N LEU A 147 -8.52 -9.33 -5.11
CA LEU A 147 -8.58 -10.80 -5.24
C LEU A 147 -9.93 -11.34 -4.76
N PRO A 148 -10.69 -12.12 -5.55
CA PRO A 148 -12.04 -12.59 -5.21
C PRO A 148 -12.18 -13.25 -3.84
N GLU A 149 -11.16 -13.95 -3.38
CA GLU A 149 -11.11 -14.70 -2.12
C GLU A 149 -10.68 -13.91 -0.89
N SER A 150 -10.09 -12.72 -1.05
CA SER A 150 -9.66 -11.89 0.10
C SER A 150 -10.85 -11.16 0.72
N ASP A 151 -10.81 -10.93 2.03
CA ASP A 151 -11.75 -10.03 2.70
C ASP A 151 -11.07 -8.68 2.99
N PRO A 152 -11.47 -7.58 2.31
CA PRO A 152 -10.98 -6.23 2.62
C PRO A 152 -11.15 -5.83 4.09
N GLY A 153 -12.12 -6.41 4.80
CA GLY A 153 -12.29 -6.25 6.24
C GLY A 153 -11.05 -6.62 7.05
N VAL A 154 -10.26 -7.60 6.59
CA VAL A 154 -9.00 -8.01 7.23
C VAL A 154 -7.98 -6.88 7.18
N PHE A 155 -7.80 -6.25 6.00
CA PHE A 155 -6.94 -5.07 5.89
C PHE A 155 -7.40 -3.94 6.81
N ILE A 156 -8.71 -3.66 6.85
CA ILE A 156 -9.27 -2.64 7.74
C ILE A 156 -8.99 -2.95 9.21
N ASN A 157 -8.99 -4.22 9.61
CA ASN A 157 -8.71 -4.65 10.98
C ASN A 157 -7.22 -4.53 11.37
N VAL A 158 -6.30 -4.61 10.40
CA VAL A 158 -4.86 -4.39 10.60
C VAL A 158 -4.55 -2.93 10.97
N LEU A 159 -5.39 -1.98 10.53
CA LEU A 159 -5.21 -0.54 10.73
C LEU A 159 -5.58 -0.08 12.16
N THR A 160 -4.88 -0.62 13.16
CA THR A 160 -5.00 -0.20 14.56
C THR A 160 -4.51 1.23 14.78
N VAL A 161 -4.83 1.83 15.94
CA VAL A 161 -4.30 3.16 16.34
C VAL A 161 -2.77 3.20 16.26
N SER A 162 -2.08 2.14 16.68
CA SER A 162 -0.63 2.06 16.61
C SER A 162 -0.12 1.97 15.17
N ALA A 163 -0.79 1.20 14.31
CA ALA A 163 -0.40 1.07 12.91
C ALA A 163 -0.57 2.39 12.15
N ILE A 164 -1.71 3.07 12.32
CA ILE A 164 -1.95 4.40 11.73
C ILE A 164 -0.95 5.42 12.26
N LYS A 165 -0.69 5.44 13.58
CA LYS A 165 0.32 6.32 14.15
C LYS A 165 1.70 6.07 13.53
N ASN A 166 2.10 4.81 13.39
CA ASN A 166 3.36 4.43 12.78
C ASN A 166 3.47 4.94 11.32
N VAL A 167 2.42 4.71 10.51
CA VAL A 167 2.39 5.22 9.13
C VAL A 167 2.51 6.75 9.13
N TRP A 168 1.75 7.47 9.96
CA TRP A 168 1.78 8.94 9.99
C TRP A 168 3.08 9.53 10.57
N GLU A 169 3.83 8.77 11.36
CA GLU A 169 5.12 9.21 11.92
C GLU A 169 6.27 9.04 10.92
N TYR A 170 6.23 8.01 10.07
CA TYR A 170 7.35 7.63 9.19
C TYR A 170 7.12 7.91 7.70
N THR A 171 6.04 8.59 7.33
CA THR A 171 5.73 8.93 5.94
C THR A 171 5.44 10.42 5.77
N ASP A 172 5.48 10.92 4.54
CA ASP A 172 5.16 12.32 4.24
C ASP A 172 3.64 12.54 4.15
N VAL A 173 3.20 13.78 4.35
CA VAL A 173 1.76 14.17 4.30
C VAL A 173 1.08 13.81 2.97
N ASN A 174 1.85 13.81 1.88
CA ASN A 174 1.39 13.47 0.53
C ASN A 174 1.85 12.08 0.06
N SER A 175 2.26 11.20 0.98
CA SER A 175 2.68 9.84 0.64
C SER A 175 1.53 9.02 0.06
N SER A 176 1.84 8.18 -0.94
CA SER A 176 0.82 7.37 -1.59
C SER A 176 0.17 6.36 -0.66
N LEU A 177 0.92 5.85 0.33
CA LEU A 177 0.40 4.95 1.35
C LEU A 177 -0.72 5.59 2.19
N ARG A 178 -0.58 6.87 2.58
CA ARG A 178 -1.64 7.57 3.32
C ARG A 178 -2.91 7.72 2.50
N TYR A 179 -2.77 8.07 1.21
CA TYR A 179 -3.92 8.16 0.30
C TYR A 179 -4.60 6.80 0.13
N PHE A 180 -3.83 5.74 -0.11
CA PHE A 180 -4.34 4.38 -0.22
C PHE A 180 -5.10 3.95 1.04
N ILE A 181 -4.55 4.15 2.24
CA ILE A 181 -5.21 3.79 3.50
C ILE A 181 -6.55 4.53 3.65
N VAL A 182 -6.55 5.85 3.41
CA VAL A 182 -7.78 6.65 3.50
C VAL A 182 -8.82 6.17 2.49
N ASP A 183 -8.40 5.90 1.25
CA ASP A 183 -9.27 5.42 0.19
C ASP A 183 -9.81 4.01 0.47
N ALA A 184 -8.99 3.11 1.01
CA ALA A 184 -9.40 1.76 1.39
C ALA A 184 -10.39 1.76 2.55
N ILE A 185 -10.14 2.53 3.62
CA ILE A 185 -11.10 2.69 4.74
C ILE A 185 -12.42 3.22 4.21
N THR A 186 -12.36 4.22 3.35
CA THR A 186 -13.55 4.87 2.82
C THR A 186 -14.35 3.91 1.93
N GLN A 187 -13.70 3.06 1.12
CA GLN A 187 -14.37 2.12 0.22
C GLN A 187 -14.91 0.87 0.93
N TYR A 188 -14.15 0.29 1.87
CA TYR A 188 -14.38 -1.07 2.36
C TYR A 188 -14.84 -1.16 3.82
N ALA A 189 -14.61 -0.14 4.65
CA ALA A 189 -15.00 -0.20 6.07
C ALA A 189 -16.53 -0.24 6.24
N THR A 190 -17.00 -0.99 7.24
CA THR A 190 -18.39 -0.87 7.72
C THR A 190 -18.61 0.50 8.37
N LEU A 191 -19.88 0.90 8.54
CA LEU A 191 -20.21 2.17 9.20
C LEU A 191 -19.67 2.22 10.64
N ASP A 192 -19.80 1.12 11.39
CA ASP A 192 -19.29 1.03 12.76
C ASP A 192 -17.77 1.18 12.82
N ARG A 193 -17.04 0.52 11.92
CA ARG A 193 -15.58 0.67 11.83
C ARG A 193 -15.19 2.09 11.42
N LEU A 194 -15.90 2.69 10.48
CA LEU A 194 -15.68 4.06 10.05
C LEU A 194 -15.80 5.05 11.22
N ASN A 195 -16.85 4.92 12.02
CA ASN A 195 -17.04 5.74 13.21
C ASN A 195 -15.88 5.55 14.20
N GLY A 196 -15.43 4.30 14.40
CA GLY A 196 -14.25 4.00 15.20
C GLY A 196 -12.96 4.70 14.74
N PHE A 197 -12.78 4.94 13.42
CA PHE A 197 -11.66 5.72 12.91
C PHE A 197 -11.80 7.23 13.13
N LEU A 198 -13.04 7.73 13.19
CA LEU A 198 -13.35 9.15 13.42
C LEU A 198 -13.33 9.53 14.91
N ASP A 199 -13.39 8.53 15.79
CA ASP A 199 -13.27 8.70 17.23
C ASP A 199 -11.94 9.35 17.64
N GLY A 200 -11.92 9.99 18.82
CA GLY A 200 -10.79 10.78 19.32
C GLY A 200 -9.47 10.03 19.58
N ASN A 201 -9.42 8.71 19.36
CA ASN A 201 -8.24 7.88 19.61
C ASN A 201 -7.22 7.94 18.47
N TYR A 202 -7.62 8.32 17.25
CA TYR A 202 -6.71 8.46 16.12
C TYR A 202 -6.17 9.90 15.99
N VAL A 203 -4.95 10.02 15.46
CA VAL A 203 -4.28 11.32 15.24
C VAL A 203 -5.12 12.23 14.33
N GLN A 204 -5.15 13.54 14.64
CA GLN A 204 -5.97 14.50 13.91
C GLN A 204 -5.60 14.57 12.42
N ASP A 205 -4.31 14.52 12.10
CA ASP A 205 -3.76 14.54 10.74
C ASP A 205 -4.19 13.34 9.89
N PHE A 206 -4.73 12.28 10.49
CA PHE A 206 -5.37 11.16 9.80
C PHE A 206 -6.87 11.39 9.65
N ARG A 207 -7.54 11.84 10.71
CA ARG A 207 -8.99 12.01 10.75
C ARG A 207 -9.49 13.07 9.77
N GLU A 208 -8.78 14.19 9.64
CA GLU A 208 -9.20 15.27 8.75
C GLU A 208 -9.22 14.84 7.27
N PRO A 209 -8.16 14.24 6.70
CA PRO A 209 -8.22 13.67 5.35
C PRO A 209 -9.33 12.63 5.18
N LEU A 210 -9.53 11.76 6.18
CA LEU A 210 -10.59 10.75 6.14
C LEU A 210 -11.98 11.38 6.10
N GLN A 211 -12.27 12.38 6.93
CA GLN A 211 -13.53 13.12 6.90
C GLN A 211 -13.77 13.80 5.55
N LYS A 212 -12.76 14.48 5.02
CA LYS A 212 -12.81 15.09 3.67
C LYS A 212 -13.05 14.06 2.58
N ARG A 213 -12.54 12.83 2.75
CA ARG A 213 -12.74 11.76 1.77
C ARG A 213 -14.13 11.14 1.87
N ILE A 214 -14.63 10.87 3.07
CA ILE A 214 -15.99 10.37 3.32
C ILE A 214 -17.05 11.30 2.73
N ALA A 215 -16.87 12.62 2.86
CA ALA A 215 -17.77 13.62 2.28
C ALA A 215 -17.89 13.55 0.75
N ARG A 216 -16.99 12.81 0.08
CA ARG A 216 -16.93 12.62 -1.37
C ARG A 216 -17.16 11.16 -1.75
N THR A 217 -18.08 10.48 -1.08
CA THR A 217 -18.44 9.10 -1.40
C THR A 217 -19.91 8.89 -1.64
N MET A 218 -20.21 7.90 -2.46
CA MET A 218 -21.57 7.46 -2.74
C MET A 218 -21.72 5.96 -2.47
N PHE A 219 -22.94 5.55 -2.15
CA PHE A 219 -23.25 4.13 -1.98
C PHE A 219 -23.51 3.46 -3.36
N PRO A 220 -23.05 2.22 -3.58
CA PRO A 220 -23.34 1.48 -4.81
C PRO A 220 -24.84 1.31 -5.10
N SER A 221 -25.70 1.31 -4.08
CA SER A 221 -27.16 1.23 -4.23
C SER A 221 -27.79 2.43 -4.95
N LEU A 222 -27.02 3.50 -5.21
CA LEU A 222 -27.45 4.65 -5.99
C LEU A 222 -27.15 4.50 -7.50
N LEU A 223 -26.47 3.42 -7.92
CA LEU A 223 -26.19 3.16 -9.33
C LEU A 223 -27.37 2.48 -10.05
N PRO A 224 -27.45 2.62 -11.39
CA PRO A 224 -28.43 1.88 -12.18
C PRO A 224 -28.28 0.36 -12.01
N ALA A 225 -29.40 -0.36 -12.05
CA ALA A 225 -29.41 -1.81 -12.03
C ALA A 225 -28.60 -2.39 -13.22
N GLY A 226 -27.76 -3.39 -12.95
CA GLY A 226 -26.89 -4.02 -13.96
C GLY A 226 -25.51 -3.37 -14.10
N MET A 227 -25.23 -2.27 -13.39
CA MET A 227 -23.86 -1.78 -13.29
C MET A 227 -23.06 -2.64 -12.30
N GLU A 228 -22.04 -3.31 -12.80
CA GLU A 228 -21.16 -4.14 -11.97
C GLU A 228 -20.17 -3.26 -11.21
N VAL A 229 -20.33 -3.23 -9.88
CA VAL A 229 -19.28 -2.81 -8.96
C VAL A 229 -18.77 -4.08 -8.30
N SER A 230 -17.46 -4.17 -8.07
CA SER A 230 -16.90 -5.27 -7.26
C SER A 230 -17.75 -5.44 -5.99
N GLY A 231 -18.31 -6.62 -5.76
CA GLY A 231 -19.27 -6.89 -4.68
C GLY A 231 -18.72 -6.64 -3.27
N LYS A 232 -17.42 -6.35 -3.16
CA LYS A 232 -16.70 -6.01 -1.94
C LYS A 232 -16.73 -4.52 -1.61
N VAL A 233 -16.89 -3.67 -2.63
CA VAL A 233 -16.88 -2.21 -2.47
C VAL A 233 -18.19 -1.77 -1.82
N LYS A 234 -18.10 -1.12 -0.67
CA LYS A 234 -19.28 -0.60 0.05
C LYS A 234 -19.61 0.84 -0.34
N ARG A 235 -18.63 1.59 -0.83
CA ARG A 235 -18.72 3.01 -1.18
C ARG A 235 -17.80 3.32 -2.36
N ILE A 236 -18.29 4.13 -3.30
CA ILE A 236 -17.54 4.59 -4.48
C ILE A 236 -16.91 5.95 -4.15
N LEU A 237 -15.64 6.13 -4.53
CA LEU A 237 -14.88 7.36 -4.32
C LEU A 237 -15.10 8.35 -5.45
N LEU A 238 -15.69 9.50 -5.16
CA LEU A 238 -15.89 10.56 -6.15
C LEU A 238 -14.62 11.42 -6.30
N PRO A 239 -14.33 11.92 -7.51
CA PRO A 239 -13.23 12.87 -7.71
C PRO A 239 -13.51 14.19 -6.97
N PRO A 240 -12.47 14.99 -6.66
CA PRO A 240 -12.68 16.36 -6.19
C PRO A 240 -13.39 17.19 -7.28
N PRO A 241 -14.27 18.14 -6.89
CA PRO A 241 -14.82 19.13 -7.81
C PRO A 241 -13.72 20.09 -8.33
N PRO A 242 -13.97 20.84 -9.42
CA PRO A 242 -15.26 21.00 -10.11
C PRO A 242 -15.63 19.82 -11.02
N TYR A 243 -16.93 19.55 -11.17
CA TYR A 243 -17.43 18.50 -12.06
C TYR A 243 -17.79 19.06 -13.45
N LEU A 244 -17.36 18.34 -14.48
CA LEU A 244 -17.59 18.67 -15.88
C LEU A 244 -18.91 18.07 -16.40
N LYS A 245 -19.45 18.64 -17.48
CA LYS A 245 -20.72 18.18 -18.10
C LYS A 245 -20.73 16.71 -18.46
N ASP A 246 -19.63 16.24 -19.06
CA ASP A 246 -19.45 14.87 -19.53
C ASP A 246 -19.44 13.87 -18.37
N GLN A 247 -19.02 14.32 -17.18
CA GLN A 247 -19.08 13.53 -15.95
C GLN A 247 -20.51 13.45 -15.39
N LEU A 248 -21.28 14.54 -15.48
CA LEU A 248 -22.61 14.66 -14.89
C LEU A 248 -23.76 14.20 -15.81
N GLY A 249 -23.49 14.00 -17.11
CA GLY A 249 -24.53 13.70 -18.10
C GLY A 249 -25.52 14.84 -18.33
N SER A 250 -25.12 16.08 -18.03
CA SER A 250 -25.98 17.28 -18.08
C SER A 250 -25.67 18.16 -19.29
N GLU A 251 -26.71 18.78 -19.87
CA GLU A 251 -26.55 19.76 -20.95
C GLU A 251 -26.09 21.15 -20.44
N SER A 252 -26.19 21.41 -19.13
CA SER A 252 -25.92 22.70 -18.49
C SER A 252 -24.42 23.02 -18.34
N GLU A 253 -23.96 24.23 -18.71
CA GLU A 253 -22.55 24.71 -18.60
C GLU A 253 -22.07 25.00 -17.18
N VAL A 254 -22.94 24.79 -16.19
CA VAL A 254 -22.61 25.14 -14.81
C VAL A 254 -21.66 24.10 -14.23
N LEU A 255 -20.45 24.55 -13.90
CA LEU A 255 -19.51 23.81 -13.06
C LEU A 255 -20.11 23.67 -11.66
N VAL A 256 -20.22 22.44 -11.17
CA VAL A 256 -20.68 22.18 -9.80
C VAL A 256 -19.48 22.06 -8.89
N ASP A 257 -19.36 22.99 -7.95
CA ASP A 257 -18.19 23.11 -7.05
C ASP A 257 -18.27 22.20 -5.80
N SER A 258 -19.34 21.43 -5.64
CA SER A 258 -19.60 20.64 -4.44
C SER A 258 -20.51 19.44 -4.71
N VAL A 259 -20.19 18.28 -4.11
CA VAL A 259 -21.02 17.07 -4.16
C VAL A 259 -22.43 17.32 -3.62
N GLN A 260 -22.57 18.17 -2.60
CA GLN A 260 -23.86 18.51 -2.00
C GLN A 260 -24.77 19.30 -2.96
N GLY A 261 -24.22 19.90 -4.02
CA GLY A 261 -24.96 20.60 -5.06
C GLY A 261 -25.49 19.70 -6.18
N LEU A 262 -25.11 18.43 -6.21
CA LEU A 262 -25.54 17.49 -7.25
C LEU A 262 -26.96 16.98 -6.99
N THR A 263 -27.78 16.95 -8.03
CA THR A 263 -29.05 16.20 -8.02
C THR A 263 -28.78 14.70 -7.97
N GLY A 264 -29.80 13.91 -7.57
CA GLY A 264 -29.67 12.45 -7.55
C GLY A 264 -29.24 11.85 -8.89
N LYS A 265 -29.74 12.39 -10.01
CA LYS A 265 -29.38 11.94 -11.37
C LYS A 265 -27.95 12.31 -11.77
N GLU A 266 -27.47 13.49 -11.37
CA GLU A 266 -26.09 13.91 -11.63
C GLU A 266 -25.12 13.09 -10.78
N LEU A 267 -25.47 12.79 -9.52
CA LEU A 267 -24.68 11.92 -8.65
C LEU A 267 -24.61 10.49 -9.19
N GLU A 268 -25.72 9.96 -9.70
CA GLU A 268 -25.79 8.66 -10.38
C GLU A 268 -24.89 8.65 -11.63
N SER A 269 -24.99 9.69 -12.47
CA SER A 269 -24.18 9.82 -13.70
C SER A 269 -22.69 9.93 -13.39
N LEU A 270 -22.32 10.72 -12.37
CA LEU A 270 -20.94 10.83 -11.89
C LEU A 270 -20.43 9.47 -11.36
N GLY A 271 -21.26 8.74 -10.62
CA GLY A 271 -20.95 7.39 -10.17
C GLY A 271 -20.67 6.43 -11.33
N VAL A 272 -21.52 6.46 -12.36
CA VAL A 272 -21.34 5.67 -13.58
C VAL A 272 -20.02 6.05 -14.28
N TRP A 273 -19.72 7.33 -14.39
CA TRP A 273 -18.46 7.81 -14.97
C TRP A 273 -17.25 7.32 -14.17
N VAL A 274 -17.30 7.40 -12.84
CA VAL A 274 -16.22 6.95 -11.95
C VAL A 274 -15.98 5.45 -12.10
N VAL A 275 -17.02 4.62 -12.01
CA VAL A 275 -16.86 3.16 -12.12
C VAL A 275 -16.26 2.76 -13.47
N LYS A 276 -16.64 3.44 -14.56
CA LYS A 276 -16.04 3.23 -15.88
C LYS A 276 -14.55 3.61 -15.93
N LYS A 277 -14.12 4.58 -15.12
CA LYS A 277 -12.73 5.06 -15.05
C LYS A 277 -11.86 4.33 -14.02
N MET A 278 -12.45 3.70 -13.02
CA MET A 278 -11.72 2.97 -11.98
C MET A 278 -10.86 1.83 -12.54
N GLY A 279 -11.24 1.24 -13.69
CA GLY A 279 -10.46 0.18 -14.33
C GLY A 279 -9.17 0.65 -15.03
N ASP A 280 -8.98 1.95 -15.25
CA ASP A 280 -7.88 2.47 -16.06
C ASP A 280 -6.68 2.99 -15.24
N ASP A 281 -6.80 3.12 -13.90
CA ASP A 281 -5.83 3.84 -13.07
C ASP A 281 -4.95 2.92 -12.21
N GLN A 282 -4.21 2.03 -12.88
CA GLN A 282 -3.31 1.05 -12.23
C GLN A 282 -2.15 1.69 -11.45
N CYS A 283 -1.79 2.95 -11.75
CA CYS A 283 -0.67 3.64 -11.10
C CYS A 283 -1.13 4.70 -10.08
N ARG A 284 -2.41 4.68 -9.67
CA ARG A 284 -3.03 5.68 -8.76
C ARG A 284 -2.24 5.97 -7.48
N TYR A 285 -1.56 4.96 -6.93
CA TYR A 285 -0.82 5.06 -5.68
C TYR A 285 0.69 4.91 -5.87
N HIS A 286 1.21 5.06 -7.09
CA HIS A 286 2.64 5.02 -7.35
C HIS A 286 3.28 6.39 -7.17
N GLU A 287 4.49 6.41 -6.63
CA GLU A 287 5.29 7.62 -6.43
C GLU A 287 6.28 7.79 -7.59
N HIS A 288 5.79 8.07 -8.80
CA HIS A 288 6.67 8.21 -9.96
C HIS A 288 7.82 9.20 -9.71
N LEU A 289 9.07 8.75 -9.94
CA LEU A 289 10.30 9.52 -9.67
C LEU A 289 10.44 10.82 -10.50
N ALA A 290 9.78 10.91 -11.65
CA ALA A 290 9.68 12.12 -12.45
C ALA A 290 8.52 12.04 -13.48
N VAL A 291 8.03 13.19 -13.92
CA VAL A 291 7.07 13.29 -15.03
C VAL A 291 7.68 12.66 -16.29
N GLY A 292 7.04 11.64 -16.84
CA GLY A 292 7.46 10.94 -18.07
C GLY A 292 8.28 9.66 -17.85
N VAL A 293 8.60 9.29 -16.61
CA VAL A 293 9.13 7.95 -16.31
C VAL A 293 7.99 6.94 -16.38
N LYS A 294 8.17 5.87 -17.15
CA LYS A 294 7.16 4.81 -17.25
C LYS A 294 6.98 4.13 -15.90
N CYS A 295 5.72 3.87 -15.56
CA CYS A 295 5.33 3.11 -14.38
C CYS A 295 5.94 1.69 -14.51
N TRP A 296 6.57 1.15 -13.45
CA TRP A 296 7.20 -0.18 -13.51
C TRP A 296 6.23 -1.27 -13.98
N TYR A 297 4.95 -1.11 -13.64
CA TYR A 297 3.84 -1.97 -14.06
C TYR A 297 3.64 -2.00 -15.58
N THR A 298 3.93 -0.90 -16.27
CA THR A 298 3.76 -0.76 -17.73
C THR A 298 4.97 -1.27 -18.54
N GLU A 299 6.04 -1.70 -17.86
CA GLU A 299 7.26 -2.22 -18.51
C GLU A 299 7.31 -3.76 -18.56
N MET A 300 6.31 -4.44 -17.98
CA MET A 300 6.08 -5.88 -18.13
C MET A 300 5.29 -6.19 -19.40
#